data_AF-A0AAU1J5P7-F1
#
_entry.id   AF-A0AAU1J5P7-F1
#
_cell.length_a   1.000
_cell.length_b   1.000
_cell.length_c   1.000
_cell.angle_alpha   90.00
_cell.angle_beta   90.00
_cell.angle_gamma   90.00
#
_symmetry.space_group_name_H-M   'P 1'
#
loop_
_entity.id
_entity.type
_entity.pdbx_description
1 polymer ?
#
loop_
_entity_poly.entity_id
_entity_poly.type
_entity_poly.pdbx_seq_one_letter_code
_entity_poly.pdbx_strand_id
1 'polypeptide(L)'
;MNVRAFYLDIAEWALDEPERWGPWAAPSPISEGDCGTKKMEKEQKSRSDRRTRERLPVLPLLVRVADRRLKEAKARLDAIDAAPLGATVTVLGETYTLPQTSRRADGRPGHVWDTHGKRRSPRAEEKQAFFAWATIEILRHTGIRAEELLELSHHSIIRYTLPTTGEIVPLLQIAPSKTEKERLLLINPELADVLSALVTRVRQSDGRIPAIPTYDIHERTWNPPMPVLYQWPVSGERRPVSGAFLRTALNDTLEASGLLGKDGEPLHFQPHDFRRIFITDAILNGLPPHIAQIIAGHESISTTMGYAAIYPSDAIEAHRAFIARRRQTRPTEEYRTITSQEWDEFLGHWQRRKLALGECGRAYGTDCAHEHACVRCPVLIVGPSDRPRFEEIRDNLRERIAEAEREGWLGEVEGLSVSLAAAEEKITQLFSRQERRDSPVFLGVPSIDQLAADISDTEESSI
;
A
#
# COMPACT_ATOMS: atom_id res chain seq x y z
N MET A 1 17.21 -22.07 -16.69
CA MET A 1 17.82 -20.90 -17.34
C MET A 1 19.19 -21.20 -17.94
N ASN A 2 20.17 -21.67 -17.18
CA ASN A 2 21.58 -21.79 -17.64
C ASN A 2 21.79 -22.63 -18.92
N VAL A 3 21.02 -23.71 -19.12
CA VAL A 3 21.14 -24.55 -20.32
C VAL A 3 20.59 -23.84 -21.56
N ARG A 4 19.44 -23.15 -21.49
CA ARG A 4 18.91 -22.42 -22.65
C ARG A 4 19.80 -21.23 -23.04
N ALA A 5 20.32 -20.50 -22.05
CA ALA A 5 21.25 -19.39 -22.27
C ALA A 5 22.50 -19.86 -23.03
N PHE A 6 23.12 -20.97 -22.59
CA PHE A 6 24.28 -21.55 -23.27
C PHE A 6 24.06 -21.86 -24.75
N TYR A 7 22.90 -22.42 -25.12
CA TYR A 7 22.57 -22.69 -26.53
C TYR A 7 22.32 -21.40 -27.33
N LEU A 8 21.78 -20.36 -26.70
CA LEU A 8 21.61 -19.06 -27.33
C LEU A 8 22.94 -18.32 -27.51
N ASP A 9 23.82 -18.38 -26.51
CA ASP A 9 25.16 -17.79 -26.58
C ASP A 9 25.96 -18.42 -27.72
N ILE A 10 25.92 -19.75 -27.87
CA ILE A 10 26.56 -20.45 -29.00
C ILE A 10 25.93 -20.06 -30.34
N ALA A 11 24.61 -19.90 -30.40
CA ALA A 11 23.93 -19.48 -31.62
C ALA A 11 24.28 -18.03 -32.01
N GLU A 12 24.43 -17.14 -31.03
CA GLU A 12 24.88 -15.76 -31.22
C GLU A 12 26.35 -15.72 -31.67
N TRP A 13 27.25 -16.44 -31.00
CA TRP A 13 28.64 -16.53 -31.41
C TRP A 13 28.84 -17.20 -32.78
N ALA A 14 27.93 -18.08 -33.19
CA ALA A 14 27.94 -18.66 -34.52
C ALA A 14 27.53 -17.67 -35.63
N LEU A 15 26.85 -16.58 -35.29
CA LEU A 15 26.61 -15.47 -36.23
C LEU A 15 27.87 -14.62 -36.40
N ASP A 16 28.63 -14.41 -35.32
CA ASP A 16 29.83 -13.57 -35.32
C ASP A 16 31.09 -14.29 -35.82
N GLU A 17 31.31 -15.55 -35.40
CA GLU A 17 32.45 -16.41 -35.79
C GLU A 17 31.95 -17.78 -36.30
N PRO A 18 31.37 -17.86 -37.52
CA PRO A 18 30.72 -19.06 -38.04
C PRO A 18 31.65 -20.26 -38.19
N GLU A 19 32.92 -20.02 -38.54
CA GLU A 19 33.92 -21.09 -38.73
C GLU A 19 34.25 -21.83 -37.42
N ARG A 20 34.10 -21.14 -36.28
CA ARG A 20 34.46 -21.66 -34.96
C ARG A 20 33.27 -22.24 -34.22
N TRP A 21 32.15 -21.52 -34.23
CA TRP A 21 30.97 -21.88 -33.43
C TRP A 21 29.83 -22.48 -34.25
N GLY A 22 29.83 -22.29 -35.58
CA GLY A 22 28.81 -22.84 -36.49
C GLY A 22 28.60 -24.35 -36.38
N PRO A 23 29.66 -25.19 -36.30
CA PRO A 23 29.49 -26.64 -36.11
C PRO A 23 28.80 -27.03 -34.80
N TRP A 24 28.78 -26.14 -33.80
CA TRP A 24 28.23 -26.37 -32.47
C TRP A 24 26.86 -25.73 -32.27
N ALA A 25 26.41 -24.86 -33.20
CA ALA A 25 25.12 -24.20 -33.14
C ALA A 25 23.99 -25.20 -33.36
N ALA A 26 23.14 -25.35 -32.35
CA ALA A 26 21.97 -26.22 -32.38
C ALA A 26 20.76 -25.53 -31.73
N PRO A 27 19.52 -25.88 -32.14
CA PRO A 27 18.32 -25.43 -31.46
C PRO A 27 18.36 -25.84 -29.99
N SER A 28 17.99 -24.94 -29.08
CA SER A 28 17.94 -25.28 -27.65
C SER A 28 16.87 -26.35 -27.41
N PRO A 29 17.19 -27.44 -26.67
CA PRO A 29 16.21 -28.47 -26.32
C PRO A 29 15.21 -28.00 -25.25
N ILE A 30 15.40 -26.81 -24.69
CA ILE A 30 14.53 -26.20 -23.69
C ILE A 30 13.79 -25.03 -24.35
N SER A 31 12.46 -25.13 -24.45
CA SER A 31 11.66 -24.04 -24.99
C SER A 31 11.60 -22.86 -24.03
N GLU A 32 11.15 -21.70 -24.51
CA GLU A 32 10.88 -20.55 -23.64
C GLU A 32 9.78 -20.87 -22.61
N GLY A 33 8.78 -21.67 -22.99
CA GLY A 33 7.72 -22.15 -22.10
C GLY A 33 8.23 -23.04 -20.96
N ASP A 34 9.25 -23.85 -21.22
CA ASP A 34 9.90 -24.71 -20.21
C ASP A 34 10.75 -23.90 -19.21
N CYS A 35 11.12 -22.67 -19.57
CA CYS A 35 11.74 -21.71 -18.66
C CYS A 35 10.71 -20.93 -17.82
N GLY A 36 9.42 -21.27 -17.93
CA GLY A 36 8.33 -20.61 -17.23
C GLY A 36 8.45 -20.72 -15.70
N THR A 37 9.04 -19.72 -15.06
CA THR A 37 9.13 -19.60 -13.60
C THR A 37 7.81 -19.18 -12.95
N LYS A 38 6.78 -18.83 -13.74
CA LYS A 38 5.49 -18.29 -13.26
C LYS A 38 4.83 -19.15 -12.17
N LYS A 39 4.89 -20.49 -12.28
CA LYS A 39 4.32 -21.38 -11.24
C LYS A 39 5.13 -21.30 -9.95
N MET A 40 6.46 -21.39 -10.05
CA MET A 40 7.37 -21.28 -8.91
C MET A 40 7.27 -19.90 -8.22
N GLU A 41 7.18 -18.83 -9.01
CA GLU A 41 6.98 -17.45 -8.54
C GLU A 41 5.66 -17.30 -7.79
N LYS A 42 4.55 -17.84 -8.34
CA LYS A 42 3.25 -17.85 -7.67
C LYS A 42 3.28 -18.66 -6.37
N GLU A 43 3.93 -19.82 -6.35
CA GLU A 43 4.09 -20.63 -5.14
C GLU A 43 4.98 -19.94 -4.10
N GLN A 44 6.04 -19.26 -4.53
CA GLN A 44 6.90 -18.49 -3.64
C GLN A 44 6.17 -17.27 -3.07
N LYS A 45 5.37 -16.56 -3.88
CA LYS A 45 4.50 -15.47 -3.43
C LYS A 45 3.46 -15.97 -2.44
N SER A 46 2.74 -17.06 -2.75
CA SER A 46 1.75 -17.65 -1.85
C SER A 46 2.36 -18.06 -0.50
N ARG A 47 3.53 -18.71 -0.52
CA ARG A 47 4.28 -19.04 0.72
C ARG A 47 4.68 -17.79 1.50
N SER A 48 5.14 -16.75 0.80
CA SER A 48 5.49 -15.46 1.39
C SER A 48 4.27 -14.79 2.05
N ASP A 49 3.14 -14.70 1.34
CA ASP A 49 1.93 -14.04 1.81
C ASP A 49 1.35 -14.79 3.02
N ARG A 50 1.31 -16.13 2.96
CA ARG A 50 0.92 -16.97 4.11
C ARG A 50 1.81 -16.71 5.32
N ARG A 51 3.13 -16.66 5.11
CA ARG A 51 4.11 -16.40 6.18
C ARG A 51 3.85 -15.08 6.89
N THR A 52 3.56 -14.01 6.14
CA THR A 52 3.20 -12.70 6.70
C THR A 52 1.87 -12.75 7.46
N ARG A 53 0.83 -13.38 6.87
CA ARG A 53 -0.51 -13.49 7.47
C ARG A 53 -0.52 -14.22 8.81
N GLU A 54 0.32 -15.22 8.97
CA GLU A 54 0.45 -15.96 10.24
C GLU A 54 1.17 -15.14 11.33
N ARG A 55 2.08 -14.25 10.94
CA ARG A 55 2.99 -13.55 11.87
C ARG A 55 2.50 -12.17 12.27
N LEU A 56 1.83 -11.47 11.37
CA LEU A 56 1.33 -10.11 11.60
C LEU A 56 0.43 -10.02 12.85
N PRO A 57 -0.57 -10.91 13.05
CA PRO A 57 -1.45 -10.83 14.23
C PRO A 57 -0.74 -11.11 15.56
N VAL A 58 0.35 -11.89 15.54
CA VAL A 58 1.05 -12.33 16.76
C VAL A 58 2.27 -11.46 17.09
N LEU A 59 2.68 -10.55 16.19
CA LEU A 59 3.79 -9.63 16.41
C LEU A 59 3.66 -8.83 17.73
N PRO A 60 2.48 -8.30 18.13
CA PRO A 60 2.34 -7.62 19.41
C PRO A 60 2.65 -8.50 20.63
N LEU A 61 2.38 -9.80 20.57
CA LEU A 61 2.74 -10.73 21.64
C LEU A 61 4.26 -10.95 21.69
N LEU A 62 4.91 -11.10 20.54
CA LEU A 62 6.38 -11.19 20.47
C LEU A 62 7.06 -9.95 21.09
N VAL A 63 6.55 -8.75 20.79
CA VAL A 63 7.04 -7.49 21.37
C VAL A 63 6.91 -7.50 22.89
N ARG A 64 5.74 -7.87 23.43
CA ARG A 64 5.54 -7.97 24.90
C ARG A 64 6.48 -8.98 25.55
N VAL A 65 6.73 -10.12 24.89
CA VAL A 65 7.65 -11.14 25.41
C VAL A 65 9.09 -10.61 25.42
N ALA A 66 9.52 -9.91 24.36
CA ALA A 66 10.84 -9.30 24.29
C ALA A 66 11.06 -8.26 25.40
N ASP A 67 10.11 -7.35 25.59
CA ASP A 67 10.14 -6.35 26.67
C ASP A 67 10.17 -6.99 28.06
N ARG A 68 9.29 -7.95 28.32
CA ARG A 68 9.26 -8.71 29.58
C ARG A 68 10.62 -9.37 29.84
N ARG A 69 11.16 -10.10 28.87
CA ARG A 69 12.45 -10.80 29.02
C ARG A 69 13.58 -9.82 29.32
N LEU A 70 13.59 -8.65 28.68
CA LEU A 70 14.57 -7.61 28.97
C LEU A 70 14.45 -7.11 30.41
N LYS A 71 13.22 -6.78 30.87
CA LYS A 71 12.96 -6.34 32.25
C LYS A 71 13.38 -7.38 33.27
N GLU A 72 13.04 -8.65 33.04
CA GLU A 72 13.41 -9.73 33.94
C GLU A 72 14.93 -9.98 33.96
N ALA A 73 15.60 -9.93 32.80
CA ALA A 73 17.05 -10.10 32.72
C ALA A 73 17.80 -8.94 33.41
N LYS A 74 17.31 -7.71 33.27
CA LYS A 74 17.81 -6.55 34.02
C LYS A 74 17.62 -6.70 35.52
N ALA A 75 16.40 -7.05 35.97
CA ALA A 75 16.13 -7.27 37.39
C ALA A 75 17.05 -8.33 38.01
N ARG A 76 17.30 -9.45 37.31
CA ARG A 76 18.27 -10.46 37.73
C ARG A 76 19.68 -9.89 37.82
N LEU A 77 20.12 -9.18 36.78
CA LEU A 77 21.45 -8.61 36.72
C LEU A 77 21.68 -7.58 37.84
N ASP A 78 20.71 -6.70 38.07
CA ASP A 78 20.78 -5.65 39.10
C ASP A 78 20.83 -6.26 40.50
N ALA A 79 20.01 -7.27 40.78
CA ALA A 79 20.03 -7.99 42.06
C ALA A 79 21.38 -8.70 42.31
N ILE A 80 21.96 -9.30 41.26
CA ILE A 80 23.25 -9.98 41.33
C ILE A 80 24.40 -8.96 41.48
N ASP A 81 24.30 -7.79 40.85
CA ASP A 81 25.30 -6.73 40.96
C ASP A 81 25.27 -6.00 42.30
N ALA A 82 24.12 -5.94 42.95
CA ALA A 82 23.96 -5.32 44.27
C ALA A 82 24.42 -6.22 45.43
N ALA A 83 24.52 -7.54 45.21
CA ALA A 83 24.87 -8.49 46.25
C ALA A 83 26.39 -8.67 46.42
N PRO A 84 26.87 -8.94 47.66
CA PRO A 84 28.27 -9.20 47.89
C PRO A 84 28.71 -10.54 47.28
N LEU A 85 29.98 -10.64 46.91
CA LEU A 85 30.58 -11.89 46.45
C LEU A 85 30.42 -12.99 47.51
N GLY A 86 30.22 -14.23 47.05
CA GLY A 86 29.95 -15.39 47.91
C GLY A 86 28.52 -15.46 48.48
N ALA A 87 27.68 -14.45 48.29
CA ALA A 87 26.29 -14.47 48.75
C ALA A 87 25.39 -15.37 47.89
N THR A 88 24.23 -15.70 48.47
CA THR A 88 23.11 -16.31 47.75
C THR A 88 22.03 -15.25 47.55
N VAL A 89 21.54 -15.11 46.32
CA VAL A 89 20.56 -14.09 45.92
C VAL A 89 19.36 -14.77 45.29
N THR A 90 18.15 -14.44 45.75
CA THR A 90 16.90 -14.90 45.14
C THR A 90 16.22 -13.73 44.44
N VAL A 91 15.92 -13.88 43.16
CA VAL A 91 15.28 -12.85 42.32
C VAL A 91 14.38 -13.53 41.30
N LEU A 92 13.14 -13.05 41.16
CA LEU A 92 12.11 -13.64 40.29
C LEU A 92 11.88 -15.14 40.51
N GLY A 93 12.00 -15.60 41.77
CA GLY A 93 11.83 -17.00 42.14
C GLY A 93 13.01 -17.91 41.79
N GLU A 94 14.08 -17.39 41.17
CA GLU A 94 15.32 -18.11 40.92
C GLU A 94 16.36 -17.75 41.98
N THR A 95 17.11 -18.74 42.47
CA THR A 95 18.18 -18.54 43.46
C THR A 95 19.54 -18.77 42.82
N TYR A 96 20.46 -17.84 43.03
CA TYR A 96 21.81 -17.84 42.48
C TYR A 96 22.85 -17.75 43.59
N THR A 97 23.90 -18.55 43.47
CA THR A 97 25.11 -18.47 44.31
C THR A 97 26.16 -17.67 43.56
N LEU A 98 26.66 -16.60 44.19
CA LEU A 98 27.71 -15.75 43.63
C LEU A 98 29.10 -16.34 43.91
N PRO A 99 30.08 -16.10 43.03
CA PRO A 99 31.46 -16.54 43.24
C PRO A 99 32.08 -15.81 44.42
N GLN A 100 33.00 -16.46 45.12
CA GLN A 100 33.77 -15.87 46.23
C GLN A 100 34.72 -14.76 45.75
N THR A 101 35.18 -14.82 44.50
CA THR A 101 36.10 -13.84 43.90
C THR A 101 35.66 -13.46 42.49
N SER A 102 36.02 -12.26 42.02
CA SER A 102 35.84 -11.86 40.63
C SER A 102 37.16 -11.53 39.97
N ARG A 103 37.30 -11.93 38.70
CA ARG A 103 38.43 -11.56 37.82
C ARG A 103 38.13 -10.34 36.96
N ARG A 104 36.93 -9.74 37.09
CA ARG A 104 36.54 -8.56 36.31
C ARG A 104 37.10 -7.30 36.97
N ALA A 105 37.49 -6.33 36.14
CA ALA A 105 37.98 -5.04 36.60
C ALA A 105 36.93 -4.23 37.38
N ASP A 106 35.63 -4.47 37.12
CA ASP A 106 34.52 -3.84 37.83
C ASP A 106 34.21 -4.50 39.18
N GLY A 107 34.92 -5.57 39.56
CA GLY A 107 34.70 -6.33 40.80
C GLY A 107 33.41 -7.15 40.83
N ARG A 108 32.56 -7.05 39.81
CA ARG A 108 31.24 -7.70 39.77
C ARG A 108 31.34 -9.17 39.37
N PRO A 109 30.39 -10.04 39.74
CA PRO A 109 30.45 -11.47 39.42
C PRO A 109 30.36 -11.71 37.90
N GLY A 110 31.31 -12.46 37.33
CA GLY A 110 31.29 -12.81 35.91
C GLY A 110 30.29 -13.91 35.57
N HIS A 111 30.16 -14.88 36.48
CA HIS A 111 29.24 -16.01 36.38
C HIS A 111 28.61 -16.26 37.75
N VAL A 112 27.45 -16.90 37.77
CA VAL A 112 26.76 -17.37 38.98
C VAL A 112 26.37 -18.83 38.79
N TRP A 113 26.03 -19.53 39.87
CA TRP A 113 25.49 -20.88 39.81
C TRP A 113 24.03 -20.87 40.23
N ASP A 114 23.16 -21.55 39.49
CA ASP A 114 21.79 -21.80 39.94
C ASP A 114 21.73 -22.94 40.98
N THR A 115 20.53 -23.21 41.49
CA THR A 115 20.28 -24.27 42.47
C THR A 115 20.64 -25.68 41.98
N HIS A 116 20.77 -25.87 40.66
CA HIS A 116 21.15 -27.13 40.03
C HIS A 116 22.67 -27.20 39.77
N GLY A 117 23.44 -26.20 40.21
CA GLY A 117 24.87 -26.11 39.97
C GLY A 117 25.24 -25.72 38.53
N LYS A 118 24.29 -25.30 37.70
CA LYS A 118 24.56 -24.87 36.33
C LYS A 118 25.14 -23.46 36.35
N ARG A 119 26.28 -23.28 35.67
CA ARG A 119 26.92 -21.98 35.49
C ARG A 119 26.10 -21.11 34.54
N ARG A 120 25.69 -19.94 35.01
CA ARG A 120 24.97 -18.92 34.24
C ARG A 120 25.74 -17.62 34.11
N SER A 121 25.38 -16.84 33.11
CA SER A 121 26.01 -15.55 32.82
C SER A 121 24.93 -14.47 32.71
N PRO A 122 24.51 -13.87 33.84
CA PRO A 122 23.41 -12.90 33.87
C PRO A 122 23.65 -11.71 32.92
N ARG A 123 24.90 -11.25 32.81
CA ARG A 123 25.30 -10.21 31.85
C ARG A 123 25.16 -10.64 30.40
N ALA A 124 25.48 -11.89 30.07
CA ALA A 124 25.34 -12.37 28.70
C ALA A 124 23.86 -12.56 28.34
N GLU A 125 23.05 -13.03 29.29
CA GLU A 125 21.60 -13.21 29.14
C GLU A 125 20.90 -11.85 29.01
N GLU A 126 21.24 -10.85 29.83
CA GLU A 126 20.72 -9.48 29.71
C GLU A 126 21.16 -8.84 28.39
N LYS A 127 22.42 -9.00 27.99
CA LYS A 127 22.90 -8.55 26.67
C LYS A 127 22.07 -9.16 25.54
N GLN A 128 21.80 -10.46 25.61
CA GLN A 128 21.02 -11.17 24.60
C GLN A 128 19.57 -10.68 24.57
N ALA A 129 18.91 -10.54 25.72
CA ALA A 129 17.56 -10.00 25.83
C ALA A 129 17.49 -8.55 25.32
N PHE A 130 18.49 -7.73 25.63
CA PHE A 130 18.56 -6.33 25.21
C PHE A 130 18.63 -6.20 23.69
N PHE A 131 19.57 -6.91 23.04
CA PHE A 131 19.72 -6.82 21.59
C PHE A 131 18.57 -7.50 20.85
N ALA A 132 17.95 -8.55 21.40
CA ALA A 132 16.72 -9.12 20.84
C ALA A 132 15.58 -8.11 20.84
N TRP A 133 15.31 -7.48 21.99
CA TRP A 133 14.30 -6.43 22.14
C TRP A 133 14.57 -5.26 21.20
N ALA A 134 15.78 -4.68 21.23
CA ALA A 134 16.12 -3.54 20.39
C ALA A 134 16.01 -3.87 18.88
N THR A 135 16.38 -5.10 18.49
CA THR A 135 16.25 -5.56 17.10
C THR A 135 14.79 -5.67 16.69
N ILE A 136 13.96 -6.32 17.51
CA ILE A 136 12.52 -6.46 17.24
C ILE A 136 11.87 -5.09 17.09
N GLU A 137 12.14 -4.18 18.03
CA GLU A 137 11.58 -2.83 18.05
C GLU A 137 12.02 -1.98 16.84
N ILE A 138 13.31 -1.95 16.53
CA ILE A 138 13.79 -1.18 15.38
C ILE A 138 13.21 -1.76 14.08
N LEU A 139 13.25 -3.08 13.89
CA LEU A 139 12.76 -3.69 12.66
C LEU A 139 11.25 -3.50 12.47
N ARG A 140 10.44 -3.58 13.54
CA ARG A 140 8.98 -3.33 13.44
C ARG A 140 8.63 -1.87 13.14
N HIS A 141 9.45 -0.91 13.59
CA HIS A 141 9.19 0.51 13.39
C HIS A 141 9.74 1.06 12.07
N THR A 142 10.73 0.40 11.49
CA THR A 142 11.49 0.95 10.34
C THR A 142 11.43 0.08 9.10
N GLY A 143 11.23 -1.23 9.24
CA GLY A 143 11.29 -2.19 8.14
C GLY A 143 12.65 -2.26 7.43
N ILE A 144 13.73 -1.79 8.05
CA ILE A 144 15.08 -1.85 7.46
C ILE A 144 15.58 -3.29 7.32
N ARG A 145 16.58 -3.49 6.47
CA ARG A 145 17.24 -4.79 6.31
C ARG A 145 18.09 -5.12 7.54
N ALA A 146 18.37 -6.40 7.75
CA ALA A 146 19.17 -6.84 8.89
C ALA A 146 20.61 -6.32 8.82
N GLU A 147 21.14 -6.19 7.61
CA GLU A 147 22.47 -5.66 7.35
C GLU A 147 22.51 -4.15 7.65
N GLU A 148 21.50 -3.40 7.16
CA GLU A 148 21.33 -1.96 7.43
C GLU A 148 21.20 -1.68 8.95
N LEU A 149 20.56 -2.58 9.70
CA LEU A 149 20.45 -2.49 11.16
C LEU A 149 21.83 -2.51 11.85
N LEU A 150 22.73 -3.38 11.38
CA LEU A 150 24.07 -3.54 11.95
C LEU A 150 24.99 -2.36 11.63
N GLU A 151 24.67 -1.61 10.57
CA GLU A 151 25.39 -0.41 10.13
C GLU A 151 24.86 0.88 10.77
N LEU A 152 23.73 0.82 11.49
CA LEU A 152 23.21 1.99 12.21
C LEU A 152 24.26 2.57 13.14
N SER A 153 24.55 3.86 12.97
CA SER A 153 25.55 4.58 13.76
C SER A 153 24.96 5.81 14.42
N HIS A 154 25.73 6.47 15.27
CA HIS A 154 25.32 7.75 15.84
C HIS A 154 24.99 8.79 14.77
N HIS A 155 25.72 8.76 13.64
CA HIS A 155 25.50 9.67 12.52
C HIS A 155 24.20 9.40 11.77
N SER A 156 23.64 8.19 11.91
CA SER A 156 22.33 7.85 11.35
C SER A 156 21.18 8.62 12.02
N ILE A 157 21.38 9.22 13.19
CA ILE A 157 20.35 10.00 13.89
C ILE A 157 20.56 11.48 13.56
N ILE A 158 19.75 12.01 12.66
CA ILE A 158 19.86 13.39 12.18
C ILE A 158 18.72 14.25 12.71
N ARG A 159 18.97 15.55 12.82
CA ARG A 159 17.96 16.56 13.16
C ARG A 159 17.52 17.25 11.88
N TYR A 160 16.22 17.25 11.61
CA TYR A 160 15.66 17.95 10.46
C TYR A 160 14.71 19.03 10.93
N THR A 161 14.95 20.27 10.51
CA THR A 161 14.06 21.40 10.82
C THR A 161 13.05 21.55 9.69
N LEU A 162 11.77 21.44 10.02
CA LEU A 162 10.67 21.62 9.08
C LEU A 162 10.69 23.06 8.53
N PRO A 163 10.80 23.27 7.21
CA PRO A 163 10.91 24.62 6.64
C PRO A 163 9.68 25.50 6.90
N THR A 164 8.51 24.89 7.05
CA THR A 164 7.23 25.59 7.21
C THR A 164 6.93 25.97 8.67
N THR A 165 7.32 25.13 9.64
CA THR A 165 6.98 25.33 11.06
C THR A 165 8.16 25.70 11.93
N GLY A 166 9.40 25.47 11.47
CA GLY A 166 10.60 25.61 12.28
C GLY A 166 10.79 24.52 13.35
N GLU A 167 9.90 23.52 13.38
CA GLU A 167 9.96 22.41 14.34
C GLU A 167 11.11 21.45 13.99
N ILE A 168 11.85 21.01 15.02
CA ILE A 168 12.94 20.04 14.86
C ILE A 168 12.37 18.64 15.03
N VAL A 169 12.40 17.85 13.94
CA VAL A 169 12.03 16.44 13.95
C VAL A 169 13.28 15.55 13.83
N PRO A 170 13.42 14.52 14.69
CA PRO A 170 14.49 13.55 14.56
C PRO A 170 14.19 12.59 13.40
N LEU A 171 15.16 12.38 12.50
CA LEU A 171 15.08 11.41 11.43
C LEU A 171 16.18 10.36 11.58
N LEU A 172 15.87 9.15 11.14
CA LEU A 172 16.80 8.04 11.02
C LEU A 172 17.24 7.91 9.55
N GLN A 173 18.49 8.23 9.30
CA GLN A 173 19.17 8.11 8.01
C GLN A 173 19.71 6.68 7.84
N ILE A 174 19.22 5.99 6.82
CA ILE A 174 19.65 4.67 6.43
C ILE A 174 20.57 4.79 5.22
N ALA A 175 21.82 4.38 5.40
CA ALA A 175 22.81 4.36 4.34
C ALA A 175 22.38 3.38 3.22
N PRO A 176 22.78 3.66 1.97
CA PRO A 176 22.51 2.75 0.87
C PRO A 176 23.22 1.41 1.09
N SER A 177 22.49 0.30 0.95
CA SER A 177 23.05 -1.06 0.98
C SER A 177 23.00 -1.71 -0.42
N LYS A 178 21.82 -2.19 -0.84
CA LYS A 178 21.63 -2.97 -2.09
C LYS A 178 21.06 -2.18 -3.27
N THR A 179 20.47 -1.02 -3.04
CA THR A 179 19.64 -0.29 -4.03
C THR A 179 20.11 1.15 -4.26
N GLU A 180 21.36 1.46 -3.88
CA GLU A 180 22.02 2.79 -4.01
C GLU A 180 21.20 4.03 -3.60
N LYS A 181 20.16 3.88 -2.77
CA LYS A 181 19.33 4.99 -2.32
C LYS A 181 19.33 5.10 -0.81
N GLU A 182 19.83 6.25 -0.36
CA GLU A 182 19.70 6.72 1.01
C GLU A 182 18.23 6.95 1.36
N ARG A 183 17.85 6.67 2.62
CA ARG A 183 16.46 6.81 3.08
C ARG A 183 16.42 7.53 4.41
N LEU A 184 15.46 8.43 4.54
CA LEU A 184 15.16 9.12 5.80
C LEU A 184 13.84 8.61 6.34
N LEU A 185 13.86 8.11 7.58
CA LEU A 185 12.69 7.63 8.29
C LEU A 185 12.39 8.57 9.45
N LEU A 186 11.11 8.89 9.67
CA LEU A 186 10.73 9.66 10.84
C LEU A 186 10.93 8.81 12.10
N ILE A 187 11.56 9.39 13.14
CA ILE A 187 11.69 8.73 14.43
C ILE A 187 10.43 9.05 15.26
N ASN A 188 9.53 8.09 15.37
CA ASN A 188 8.39 8.17 16.28
C ASN A 188 8.84 7.98 17.76
N PRO A 189 8.01 8.35 18.75
CA PRO A 189 8.39 8.28 20.17
C PRO A 189 8.90 6.90 20.61
N GLU A 190 8.24 5.83 20.19
CA GLU A 190 8.63 4.46 20.56
C GLU A 190 10.01 4.08 19.98
N LEU A 191 10.31 4.49 18.73
CA LEU A 191 11.65 4.29 18.16
C LEU A 191 12.69 5.18 18.84
N ALA A 192 12.32 6.39 19.27
CA ALA A 192 13.20 7.29 20.01
C ALA A 192 13.65 6.67 21.34
N ASP A 193 12.75 6.01 22.06
CA ASP A 193 13.05 5.32 23.32
C ASP A 193 14.06 4.19 23.11
N VAL A 194 13.88 3.40 22.05
CA VAL A 194 14.76 2.26 21.72
C VAL A 194 16.14 2.74 21.29
N LEU A 195 16.21 3.75 20.41
CA LEU A 195 17.47 4.37 19.98
C LEU A 195 18.19 5.02 21.16
N SER A 196 17.46 5.68 22.07
CA SER A 196 18.02 6.28 23.28
C SER A 196 18.59 5.23 24.22
N ALA A 197 17.92 4.08 24.38
CA ALA A 197 18.42 2.96 25.16
C ALA A 197 19.70 2.36 24.56
N LEU A 198 19.78 2.23 23.23
CA LEU A 198 20.99 1.81 22.52
C LEU A 198 22.14 2.78 22.72
N VAL A 199 21.92 4.07 22.45
CA VAL A 199 22.91 5.13 22.62
C VAL A 199 23.43 5.13 24.06
N THR A 200 22.54 5.09 25.05
CA THR A 200 22.92 5.08 26.47
C THR A 200 23.82 3.89 26.82
N ARG A 201 23.56 2.73 26.22
CA ARG A 201 24.32 1.50 26.46
C ARG A 201 25.70 1.48 25.82
N VAL A 202 25.87 2.14 24.67
CA VAL A 202 27.17 2.18 23.97
C VAL A 202 28.02 3.38 24.34
N ARG A 203 27.40 4.45 24.83
CA ARG A 203 28.05 5.68 25.25
C ARG A 203 29.04 5.42 26.40
N GLN A 204 30.23 6.01 26.29
CA GLN A 204 31.25 6.03 27.33
C GLN A 204 30.96 7.11 28.38
N SER A 205 31.73 7.10 29.47
CA SER A 205 31.64 8.09 30.54
C SER A 205 31.91 9.52 30.07
N ASP A 206 32.69 9.70 29.00
CA ASP A 206 32.97 11.01 28.37
C ASP A 206 31.84 11.49 27.44
N GLY A 207 30.77 10.72 27.31
CA GLY A 207 29.62 11.03 26.46
C GLY A 207 29.77 10.63 25.00
N ARG A 208 30.92 10.09 24.56
CA ARG A 208 31.15 9.66 23.17
C ARG A 208 30.74 8.21 22.95
N ILE A 209 30.43 7.88 21.70
CA ILE A 209 30.22 6.50 21.25
C ILE A 209 31.52 6.02 20.60
N PRO A 210 32.11 4.90 21.05
CA PRO A 210 33.36 4.38 20.48
C PRO A 210 33.22 4.08 18.99
N ALA A 211 34.17 4.57 18.20
CA ALA A 211 34.28 4.20 16.80
C ALA A 211 35.01 2.85 16.69
N ILE A 212 34.38 1.88 16.01
CA ILE A 212 34.95 0.54 15.82
C ILE A 212 34.90 0.15 14.34
N PRO A 213 35.88 -0.63 13.84
CA PRO A 213 35.82 -1.16 12.49
C PRO A 213 34.72 -2.21 12.39
N THR A 214 34.02 -2.24 11.25
CA THR A 214 33.03 -3.27 10.91
C THR A 214 33.45 -3.99 9.64
N TYR A 215 33.08 -5.26 9.52
CA TYR A 215 33.36 -6.05 8.33
C TYR A 215 32.10 -6.17 7.48
N ASP A 216 32.18 -5.70 6.24
CA ASP A 216 31.12 -5.91 5.25
C ASP A 216 31.25 -7.34 4.69
N ILE A 217 30.24 -8.17 4.91
CA ILE A 217 30.24 -9.57 4.47
C ILE A 217 29.99 -9.73 2.97
N HIS A 218 29.37 -8.75 2.33
CA HIS A 218 29.02 -8.74 0.92
C HIS A 218 30.18 -8.24 0.07
N GLU A 219 30.77 -7.11 0.47
CA GLU A 219 31.97 -6.56 -0.18
C GLU A 219 33.25 -7.25 0.25
N ARG A 220 33.20 -7.98 1.38
CA ARG A 220 34.34 -8.69 1.99
C ARG A 220 35.48 -7.76 2.43
N THR A 221 35.14 -6.52 2.80
CA THR A 221 36.07 -5.44 3.15
C THR A 221 35.86 -4.98 4.59
N TRP A 222 36.91 -4.39 5.18
CA TRP A 222 36.81 -3.72 6.48
C TRP A 222 36.48 -2.24 6.27
N ASN A 223 35.37 -1.80 6.85
CA ASN A 223 34.97 -0.41 6.82
C ASN A 223 35.78 0.41 7.83
N PRO A 224 36.01 1.71 7.55
CA PRO A 224 36.63 2.62 8.51
C PRO A 224 35.90 2.63 9.85
N PRO A 225 36.61 2.89 10.97
CA PRO A 225 35.97 2.93 12.29
C PRO A 225 34.83 3.94 12.35
N MET A 226 33.64 3.46 12.74
CA MET A 226 32.42 4.26 12.83
C MET A 226 31.73 4.07 14.19
N PRO A 227 31.01 5.08 14.72
CA PRO A 227 30.32 4.98 16.01
C PRO A 227 29.01 4.18 15.88
N VAL A 228 29.11 2.90 15.50
CA VAL A 228 27.97 2.00 15.31
C VAL A 228 27.22 1.75 16.62
N LEU A 229 25.89 1.63 16.56
CA LEU A 229 25.04 1.43 17.73
C LEU A 229 25.02 -0.04 18.18
N TYR A 230 25.18 -0.98 17.24
CA TYR A 230 25.23 -2.41 17.51
C TYR A 230 26.64 -2.86 17.89
N GLN A 231 27.10 -2.43 19.07
CA GLN A 231 28.40 -2.81 19.62
C GLN A 231 28.35 -3.18 21.11
N TRP A 232 29.29 -4.01 21.54
CA TRP A 232 29.36 -4.48 22.91
C TRP A 232 30.80 -4.72 23.39
N PRO A 233 31.14 -4.47 24.67
CA PRO A 233 32.46 -4.79 25.20
C PRO A 233 32.67 -6.30 25.33
N VAL A 234 33.74 -6.80 24.73
CA VAL A 234 34.23 -8.17 24.81
C VAL A 234 35.67 -8.11 25.28
N SER A 235 35.95 -8.62 26.48
CA SER A 235 37.31 -8.68 27.04
C SER A 235 38.06 -7.34 27.08
N GLY A 236 37.34 -6.23 27.31
CA GLY A 236 37.92 -4.88 27.37
C GLY A 236 37.89 -4.10 26.06
N GLU A 237 37.61 -4.76 24.93
CA GLU A 237 37.50 -4.12 23.61
C GLU A 237 36.04 -4.02 23.17
N ARG A 238 35.66 -2.92 22.50
CA ARG A 238 34.35 -2.84 21.85
C ARG A 238 34.39 -3.59 20.53
N ARG A 239 33.41 -4.45 20.30
CA ARG A 239 33.27 -5.25 19.07
C ARG A 239 31.86 -5.11 18.50
N PRO A 240 31.70 -5.21 17.17
CA PRO A 240 30.38 -5.19 16.56
C PRO A 240 29.59 -6.44 16.97
N VAL A 241 28.28 -6.27 17.13
CA VAL A 241 27.37 -7.39 17.33
C VAL A 241 27.22 -8.14 16.01
N SER A 242 27.40 -9.46 16.00
CA SER A 242 27.30 -10.26 14.78
C SER A 242 25.86 -10.61 14.43
N GLY A 243 25.56 -10.76 13.14
CA GLY A 243 24.24 -11.23 12.69
C GLY A 243 23.88 -12.62 13.22
N ALA A 244 24.87 -13.50 13.41
CA ALA A 244 24.66 -14.82 14.03
C ALA A 244 24.20 -14.71 15.50
N PHE A 245 24.79 -13.78 16.26
CA PHE A 245 24.34 -13.50 17.62
C PHE A 245 22.91 -12.94 17.63
N LEU A 246 22.57 -11.99 16.75
CA LEU A 246 21.20 -11.46 16.67
C LEU A 246 20.19 -12.54 16.32
N ARG A 247 20.51 -13.44 15.38
CA ARG A 247 19.64 -14.57 15.03
C ARG A 247 19.39 -15.47 16.23
N THR A 248 20.42 -15.76 17.03
CA THR A 248 20.28 -16.55 18.27
C THR A 248 19.41 -15.81 19.28
N ALA A 249 19.66 -14.51 19.50
CA ALA A 249 18.89 -13.69 20.42
C ALA A 249 17.39 -13.62 20.06
N LEU A 250 17.07 -13.50 18.78
CA LEU A 250 15.71 -13.52 18.26
C LEU A 250 15.06 -14.89 18.43
N ASN A 251 15.75 -15.97 18.09
CA ASN A 251 15.24 -17.34 18.23
C ASN A 251 14.92 -17.67 19.69
N ASP A 252 15.80 -17.33 20.64
CA ASP A 252 15.55 -17.57 22.07
C ASP A 252 14.36 -16.77 22.60
N THR A 253 14.11 -15.58 22.04
CA THR A 253 12.94 -14.77 22.39
C THR A 253 11.66 -15.37 21.82
N LEU A 254 11.72 -15.93 20.61
CA LEU A 254 10.62 -16.64 19.97
C LEU A 254 10.27 -17.95 20.70
N GLU A 255 11.28 -18.75 21.03
CA GLU A 255 11.07 -19.99 21.80
C GLU A 255 10.37 -19.68 23.13
N ALA A 256 10.83 -18.64 23.83
CA ALA A 256 10.21 -18.19 25.06
C ALA A 256 8.81 -17.58 24.92
N SER A 257 8.41 -17.22 23.69
CA SER A 257 7.05 -16.72 23.43
C SER A 257 6.02 -17.83 23.34
N GLY A 258 6.45 -19.08 23.07
CA GLY A 258 5.55 -20.22 22.85
C GLY A 258 4.60 -20.03 21.67
N LEU A 259 4.91 -19.12 20.74
CA LEU A 259 4.07 -18.83 19.58
C LEU A 259 4.05 -20.03 18.64
N LEU A 260 2.85 -20.57 18.41
CA LEU A 260 2.60 -21.67 17.48
C LEU A 260 1.89 -21.18 16.22
N GLY A 261 2.19 -21.84 15.11
CA GLY A 261 1.52 -21.67 13.83
C GLY A 261 0.16 -22.37 13.83
N LYS A 262 -0.55 -22.24 12.71
CA LYS A 262 -1.86 -22.92 12.52
C LYS A 262 -1.73 -24.45 12.48
N ASP A 263 -0.55 -24.94 12.12
CA ASP A 263 -0.14 -26.34 12.11
C ASP A 263 0.29 -26.86 13.49
N GLY A 264 0.31 -26.01 14.52
CA GLY A 264 0.78 -26.36 15.86
C GLY A 264 2.31 -26.34 16.01
N GLU A 265 3.04 -26.00 14.95
CA GLU A 265 4.51 -25.93 14.95
C GLU A 265 5.01 -24.57 15.46
N PRO A 266 6.19 -24.47 16.09
CA PRO A 266 6.75 -23.20 16.54
C PRO A 266 6.91 -22.18 15.41
N LEU A 267 6.42 -20.96 15.63
CA LEU A 267 6.59 -19.87 14.67
C LEU A 267 8.04 -19.36 14.67
N HIS A 268 8.65 -19.36 13.49
CA HIS A 268 9.95 -18.74 13.26
C HIS A 268 9.79 -17.35 12.62
N PHE A 269 10.44 -16.33 13.18
CA PHE A 269 10.62 -15.03 12.53
C PHE A 269 12.05 -14.89 12.01
N GLN A 270 12.17 -14.47 10.76
CA GLN A 270 13.41 -13.98 10.18
C GLN A 270 13.37 -12.44 10.18
N PRO A 271 14.53 -11.75 10.18
CA PRO A 271 14.57 -10.29 10.04
C PRO A 271 13.76 -9.77 8.85
N HIS A 272 13.76 -10.50 7.73
CA HIS A 272 12.97 -10.18 6.55
C HIS A 272 11.45 -10.22 6.79
N ASP A 273 10.96 -11.00 7.76
CA ASP A 273 9.54 -11.05 8.10
C ASP A 273 9.07 -9.73 8.74
N PHE A 274 9.89 -9.08 9.56
CA PHE A 274 9.57 -7.77 10.13
C PHE A 274 9.43 -6.71 9.04
N ARG A 275 10.33 -6.73 8.04
CA ARG A 275 10.24 -5.86 6.88
C ARG A 275 8.95 -6.07 6.08
N ARG A 276 8.55 -7.34 5.87
CA ARG A 276 7.27 -7.67 5.22
C ARG A 276 6.10 -7.12 6.01
N ILE A 277 6.05 -7.43 7.30
CA ILE A 277 4.97 -7.01 8.20
C ILE A 277 4.87 -5.48 8.22
N PHE A 278 5.99 -4.76 8.37
CA PHE A 278 6.03 -3.30 8.35
C PHE A 278 5.41 -2.71 7.07
N ILE A 279 5.79 -3.22 5.90
CA ILE A 279 5.29 -2.70 4.62
C ILE A 279 3.81 -3.03 4.43
N THR A 280 3.42 -4.28 4.73
CA THR A 280 2.02 -4.71 4.64
C THR A 280 1.15 -3.89 5.59
N ASP A 281 1.56 -3.74 6.85
CA ASP A 281 0.85 -2.97 7.88
C ASP A 281 0.76 -1.49 7.51
N ALA A 282 1.84 -0.87 7.03
CA ALA A 282 1.81 0.54 6.60
C ALA A 282 0.80 0.78 5.47
N ILE A 283 0.76 -0.11 4.47
CA ILE A 283 -0.19 0.00 3.35
C ILE A 283 -1.63 -0.23 3.82
N LEU A 284 -1.86 -1.23 4.68
CA LEU A 284 -3.18 -1.52 5.25
C LEU A 284 -3.69 -0.34 6.10
N ASN A 285 -2.80 0.38 6.78
CA ASN A 285 -3.12 1.58 7.56
C ASN A 285 -3.11 2.88 6.72
N GLY A 286 -3.15 2.78 5.39
CA GLY A 286 -3.42 3.91 4.50
C GLY A 286 -2.19 4.62 3.94
N LEU A 287 -0.97 4.14 4.18
CA LEU A 287 0.22 4.67 3.54
C LEU A 287 0.19 4.35 2.03
N PRO A 288 0.29 5.34 1.12
CA PRO A 288 0.26 5.07 -0.30
C PRO A 288 1.41 4.13 -0.72
N PRO A 289 1.17 3.13 -1.59
CA PRO A 289 2.19 2.14 -1.95
C PRO A 289 3.49 2.72 -2.53
N HIS A 290 3.43 3.83 -3.26
CA HIS A 290 4.62 4.51 -3.78
C HIS A 290 5.44 5.20 -2.68
N ILE A 291 4.81 5.66 -1.59
CA ILE A 291 5.52 6.19 -0.41
C ILE A 291 6.13 5.04 0.39
N ALA A 292 5.38 3.95 0.59
CA ALA A 292 5.90 2.72 1.21
C ALA A 292 7.11 2.16 0.44
N GLN A 293 7.11 2.27 -0.89
CA GLN A 293 8.23 1.91 -1.76
C GLN A 293 9.49 2.74 -1.47
N ILE A 294 9.34 4.07 -1.33
CA ILE A 294 10.45 4.97 -1.01
C ILE A 294 11.03 4.65 0.37
N ILE A 295 10.15 4.50 1.38
CA ILE A 295 10.53 4.14 2.76
C ILE A 295 11.28 2.80 2.80
N ALA A 296 10.76 1.80 2.08
CA ALA A 296 11.40 0.50 2.00
C ALA A 296 12.73 0.56 1.21
N GLY A 297 12.86 1.45 0.21
CA GLY A 297 14.00 1.46 -0.70
C GLY A 297 13.90 0.37 -1.75
N HIS A 298 12.73 0.25 -2.39
CA HIS A 298 12.56 -0.64 -3.53
C HIS A 298 12.68 0.15 -4.84
N GLU A 299 13.44 -0.38 -5.80
CA GLU A 299 13.55 0.21 -7.13
C GLU A 299 12.24 0.14 -7.90
N SER A 300 11.55 -1.00 -7.81
CA SER A 300 10.25 -1.22 -8.45
C SER A 300 9.11 -1.21 -7.44
N ILE A 301 8.00 -0.58 -7.81
CA ILE A 301 6.73 -0.63 -7.08
C ILE A 301 6.18 -2.07 -7.03
N SER A 302 6.48 -2.91 -8.02
CA SER A 302 6.04 -4.32 -8.03
C SER A 302 6.57 -5.10 -6.83
N THR A 303 7.78 -4.77 -6.34
CA THR A 303 8.35 -5.35 -5.13
C THR A 303 7.54 -4.96 -3.89
N THR A 304 7.09 -3.70 -3.81
CA THR A 304 6.24 -3.20 -2.72
C THR A 304 4.84 -3.80 -2.76
N MET A 305 4.22 -3.79 -3.94
CA MET A 305 2.92 -4.44 -4.18
C MET A 305 2.98 -5.96 -3.98
N GLY A 306 4.17 -6.54 -4.08
CA GLY A 306 4.47 -7.92 -3.68
C GLY A 306 4.07 -8.23 -2.23
N TYR A 307 4.19 -7.25 -1.32
CA TYR A 307 3.87 -7.36 0.09
C TYR A 307 2.42 -6.97 0.43
N ALA A 308 1.76 -6.18 -0.42
CA ALA A 308 0.39 -5.77 -0.26
C ALA A 308 -0.55 -6.88 -0.78
N ALA A 309 -0.86 -7.87 0.07
CA ALA A 309 -1.97 -8.76 -0.20
C ALA A 309 -3.28 -7.97 0.04
N ILE A 310 -3.77 -7.27 -0.98
CA ILE A 310 -5.05 -6.53 -0.91
C ILE A 310 -6.18 -7.57 -0.84
N TYR A 311 -6.93 -7.58 0.27
CA TYR A 311 -8.17 -8.36 0.30
C TYR A 311 -9.30 -7.60 -0.42
N PRO A 312 -10.26 -8.29 -1.06
CA PRO A 312 -11.42 -7.65 -1.68
C PRO A 312 -12.18 -6.72 -0.73
N SER A 313 -12.26 -7.07 0.56
CA SER A 313 -12.83 -6.23 1.61
C SER A 313 -12.10 -4.89 1.77
N ASP A 314 -10.76 -4.91 1.68
CA ASP A 314 -9.94 -3.71 1.83
C ASP A 314 -10.13 -2.78 0.64
N ALA A 315 -10.29 -3.34 -0.57
CA ALA A 315 -10.61 -2.55 -1.76
C ALA A 315 -11.99 -1.88 -1.63
N ILE A 316 -12.99 -2.60 -1.11
CA ILE A 316 -14.34 -2.07 -0.87
C ILE A 316 -14.30 -0.94 0.18
N GLU A 317 -13.66 -1.17 1.33
CA GLU A 317 -13.58 -0.17 2.39
C GLU A 317 -12.72 1.04 1.99
N ALA A 318 -11.61 0.83 1.29
CA ALA A 318 -10.81 1.92 0.75
C ALA A 318 -11.62 2.75 -0.27
N HIS A 319 -12.43 2.10 -1.11
CA HIS A 319 -13.31 2.78 -2.05
C HIS A 319 -14.43 3.56 -1.35
N ARG A 320 -15.06 2.97 -0.33
CA ARG A 320 -16.05 3.66 0.54
C ARG A 320 -15.45 4.89 1.21
N ALA A 321 -14.28 4.75 1.82
CA ALA A 321 -13.57 5.85 2.46
C ALA A 321 -13.17 6.94 1.46
N PHE A 322 -12.76 6.57 0.24
CA PHE A 322 -12.49 7.50 -0.85
C PHE A 322 -13.75 8.30 -1.24
N ILE A 323 -14.89 7.62 -1.44
CA ILE A 323 -16.17 8.29 -1.72
C ILE A 323 -16.55 9.22 -0.56
N ALA A 324 -16.43 8.77 0.69
CA ALA A 324 -16.76 9.56 1.87
C ALA A 324 -15.92 10.84 1.97
N ARG A 325 -14.59 10.76 1.80
CA ARG A 325 -13.71 11.93 1.75
C ARG A 325 -14.13 12.90 0.64
N ARG A 326 -14.48 12.39 -0.54
CA ARG A 326 -14.92 13.23 -1.67
C ARG A 326 -16.26 13.92 -1.40
N ARG A 327 -17.15 13.28 -0.63
CA ARG A 327 -18.41 13.91 -0.18
C ARG A 327 -18.15 15.04 0.80
N GLN A 328 -17.17 14.91 1.69
CA GLN A 328 -16.80 15.96 2.65
C GLN A 328 -16.19 17.19 1.98
N THR A 329 -15.46 17.01 0.87
CA THR A 329 -14.86 18.13 0.12
C THR A 329 -15.80 18.84 -0.85
N ARG A 330 -17.05 18.36 -1.01
CA ARG A 330 -18.02 19.00 -1.91
C ARG A 330 -18.70 20.20 -1.24
N PRO A 331 -18.97 21.29 -1.99
CA PRO A 331 -19.73 22.43 -1.47
C PRO A 331 -21.08 21.97 -0.91
N THR A 332 -21.42 22.42 0.29
CA THR A 332 -22.65 22.04 1.00
C THR A 332 -23.91 22.44 0.23
N GLU A 333 -23.80 23.46 -0.62
CA GLU A 333 -24.86 23.95 -1.52
C GLU A 333 -25.36 22.88 -2.50
N GLU A 334 -24.52 21.92 -2.91
CA GLU A 334 -24.92 20.80 -3.78
C GLU A 334 -25.89 19.81 -3.10
N TYR A 335 -25.99 19.83 -1.77
CA TYR A 335 -26.85 18.94 -0.98
C TYR A 335 -27.97 19.67 -0.26
N ARG A 336 -28.25 20.93 -0.61
CA ARG A 336 -29.38 21.65 0.01
C ARG A 336 -30.67 20.89 -0.27
N THR A 337 -31.49 20.73 0.76
CA THR A 337 -32.83 20.18 0.60
C THR A 337 -33.63 21.16 -0.25
N ILE A 338 -34.04 20.73 -1.44
CA ILE A 338 -34.85 21.55 -2.34
C ILE A 338 -36.19 21.78 -1.66
N THR A 339 -36.63 23.05 -1.58
CA THR A 339 -37.90 23.37 -0.95
C THR A 339 -39.06 22.87 -1.82
N SER A 340 -40.21 22.56 -1.21
CA SER A 340 -41.40 22.15 -1.97
C SER A 340 -41.79 23.16 -3.04
N GLN A 341 -41.63 24.46 -2.75
CA GLN A 341 -41.91 25.54 -3.70
C GLN A 341 -40.98 25.53 -4.92
N GLU A 342 -39.67 25.34 -4.72
CA GLU A 342 -38.71 25.20 -5.83
C GLU A 342 -38.97 23.93 -6.65
N TRP A 343 -39.45 22.88 -6.00
CA TRP A 343 -39.85 21.63 -6.65
C TRP A 343 -41.12 21.79 -7.48
N ASP A 344 -42.11 22.49 -6.95
CA ASP A 344 -43.33 22.84 -7.67
C ASP A 344 -43.03 23.80 -8.83
N GLU A 345 -42.08 24.73 -8.68
CA GLU A 345 -41.63 25.62 -9.74
C GLU A 345 -40.89 24.86 -10.86
N PHE A 346 -40.00 23.93 -10.49
CA PHE A 346 -39.29 23.06 -11.44
C PHE A 346 -40.26 22.16 -12.22
N LEU A 347 -41.22 21.52 -11.55
CA LEU A 347 -42.24 20.69 -12.20
C LEU A 347 -43.21 21.55 -13.02
N GLY A 348 -43.59 22.72 -12.49
CA GLY A 348 -44.47 23.68 -13.15
C GLY A 348 -43.87 24.29 -14.41
N HIS A 349 -42.54 24.43 -14.50
CA HIS A 349 -41.85 24.91 -15.69
C HIS A 349 -42.19 24.08 -16.94
N TRP A 350 -42.21 22.75 -16.82
CA TRP A 350 -42.53 21.87 -17.94
C TRP A 350 -44.01 21.90 -18.30
N GLN A 351 -44.90 22.05 -17.31
CA GLN A 351 -46.34 22.21 -17.56
C GLN A 351 -46.67 23.54 -18.26
N ARG A 352 -46.04 24.64 -17.84
CA ARG A 352 -46.23 25.97 -18.43
C ARG A 352 -45.66 26.07 -19.85
N ARG A 353 -44.70 25.22 -20.21
CA ARG A 353 -44.07 25.18 -21.54
C ARG A 353 -44.60 24.06 -22.45
N LYS A 354 -45.84 23.65 -22.22
CA LYS A 354 -46.62 22.89 -23.21
C LYS A 354 -47.05 23.84 -24.33
N LEU A 355 -46.59 23.56 -25.54
CA LEU A 355 -46.80 24.38 -26.72
C LEU A 355 -47.84 23.73 -27.64
N ALA A 356 -48.37 24.51 -28.60
CA ALA A 356 -49.31 24.01 -29.60
C ALA A 356 -48.73 22.90 -30.51
N LEU A 357 -47.40 22.75 -30.54
CA LEU A 357 -46.68 21.82 -31.41
C LEU A 357 -45.96 20.70 -30.63
N GLY A 358 -46.20 20.57 -29.33
CA GLY A 358 -45.55 19.60 -28.46
C GLY A 358 -44.96 20.21 -27.19
N GLU A 359 -43.96 19.56 -26.59
CA GLU A 359 -43.34 20.00 -25.34
C GLU A 359 -41.98 20.64 -25.58
N CYS A 360 -41.70 21.77 -24.92
CA CYS A 360 -40.39 22.40 -25.00
C CYS A 360 -39.40 21.66 -24.08
N GLY A 361 -38.34 21.06 -24.63
CA GLY A 361 -37.27 20.40 -23.87
C GLY A 361 -36.16 21.34 -23.39
N ARG A 362 -36.39 22.65 -23.42
CA ARG A 362 -35.41 23.67 -23.01
C ARG A 362 -35.21 23.65 -21.48
N ALA A 363 -33.95 23.64 -21.01
CA ALA A 363 -33.62 23.51 -19.60
C ALA A 363 -34.29 24.56 -18.69
N TYR A 364 -34.62 24.16 -17.46
CA TYR A 364 -35.13 25.04 -16.42
C TYR A 364 -34.21 26.27 -16.22
N GLY A 365 -34.81 27.45 -16.07
CA GLY A 365 -34.09 28.71 -15.88
C GLY A 365 -33.50 29.34 -17.15
N THR A 366 -33.92 28.88 -18.34
CA THR A 366 -33.47 29.49 -19.62
C THR A 366 -34.66 30.03 -20.44
N ASP A 367 -34.58 31.31 -20.83
CA ASP A 367 -35.61 32.00 -21.62
C ASP A 367 -35.53 31.67 -23.11
N CYS A 368 -36.60 31.93 -23.88
CA CYS A 368 -36.65 31.76 -25.33
C CYS A 368 -37.09 33.03 -26.05
N ALA A 369 -36.28 33.52 -26.99
CA ALA A 369 -36.64 34.69 -27.81
C ALA A 369 -37.60 34.38 -28.97
N HIS A 370 -37.96 33.11 -29.18
CA HIS A 370 -38.67 32.62 -30.36
C HIS A 370 -39.86 31.70 -30.00
N GLU A 371 -40.61 32.04 -28.93
CA GLU A 371 -41.69 31.20 -28.36
C GLU A 371 -42.79 30.79 -29.34
N HIS A 372 -42.88 31.45 -30.50
CA HIS A 372 -43.87 31.15 -31.55
C HIS A 372 -43.28 30.59 -32.85
N ALA A 373 -41.97 30.30 -32.90
CA ALA A 373 -41.29 29.75 -34.08
C ALA A 373 -40.77 28.30 -33.84
N CYS A 374 -41.51 27.51 -33.07
CA CYS A 374 -41.03 26.22 -32.55
C CYS A 374 -40.88 25.13 -33.62
N VAL A 375 -41.48 25.29 -34.81
CA VAL A 375 -41.33 24.33 -35.93
C VAL A 375 -39.87 24.04 -36.24
N ARG A 376 -39.00 25.07 -36.19
CA ARG A 376 -37.56 24.96 -36.47
C ARG A 376 -36.73 24.60 -35.24
N CYS A 377 -37.34 24.40 -34.07
CA CYS A 377 -36.63 24.29 -32.82
C CYS A 377 -36.09 22.86 -32.61
N PRO A 378 -34.77 22.67 -32.41
CA PRO A 378 -34.21 21.35 -32.20
C PRO A 378 -34.62 20.75 -30.85
N VAL A 379 -34.89 21.60 -29.85
CA VAL A 379 -35.30 21.18 -28.50
C VAL A 379 -36.82 20.99 -28.35
N LEU A 380 -37.61 21.15 -29.42
CA LEU A 380 -39.03 20.81 -29.40
C LEU A 380 -39.19 19.28 -29.43
N ILE A 381 -39.81 18.75 -28.38
CA ILE A 381 -40.15 17.34 -28.22
C ILE A 381 -41.56 17.15 -28.75
N VAL A 382 -41.66 16.47 -29.89
CA VAL A 382 -42.93 16.17 -30.55
C VAL A 382 -43.45 14.79 -30.13
N GLY A 383 -44.74 14.71 -29.84
CA GLY A 383 -45.44 13.48 -29.51
C GLY A 383 -46.25 12.93 -30.70
N PRO A 384 -46.64 11.64 -30.69
CA PRO A 384 -47.47 11.06 -31.75
C PRO A 384 -48.80 11.79 -31.98
N SER A 385 -49.38 12.36 -30.92
CA SER A 385 -50.62 13.16 -30.99
C SER A 385 -50.48 14.45 -31.80
N ASP A 386 -49.26 14.96 -31.95
CA ASP A 386 -49.01 16.27 -32.56
C ASP A 386 -48.81 16.15 -34.09
N ARG A 387 -48.71 14.93 -34.61
CA ARG A 387 -48.47 14.64 -36.03
C ARG A 387 -49.44 15.35 -36.98
N PRO A 388 -50.78 15.30 -36.79
CA PRO A 388 -51.71 15.94 -37.73
C PRO A 388 -51.45 17.44 -37.85
N ARG A 389 -51.01 18.08 -36.76
CA ARG A 389 -50.70 19.51 -36.74
C ARG A 389 -49.47 19.85 -37.58
N PHE A 390 -48.45 18.99 -37.58
CA PHE A 390 -47.27 19.18 -38.46
C PHE A 390 -47.58 18.91 -39.93
N GLU A 391 -48.46 17.96 -40.23
CA GLU A 391 -48.93 17.72 -41.62
C GLU A 391 -49.68 18.94 -42.16
N GLU A 392 -50.57 19.54 -41.35
CA GLU A 392 -51.26 20.79 -41.68
C GLU A 392 -50.26 21.94 -41.93
N ILE A 393 -49.27 22.11 -41.06
CA ILE A 393 -48.23 23.14 -41.22
C ILE A 393 -47.41 22.92 -42.49
N ARG A 394 -47.01 21.69 -42.78
CA ARG A 394 -46.27 21.33 -44.00
C ARG A 394 -47.07 21.72 -45.25
N ASP A 395 -48.35 21.37 -45.29
CA ASP A 395 -49.18 21.62 -46.46
C ASP A 395 -49.45 23.13 -46.64
N ASN A 396 -49.68 23.87 -45.55
CA ASN A 396 -49.76 25.33 -45.59
C ASN A 396 -48.46 25.99 -46.07
N LEU A 397 -47.30 25.52 -45.60
CA LEU A 397 -46.00 26.04 -46.03
C LEU A 397 -45.77 25.82 -47.53
N ARG A 398 -46.19 24.68 -48.09
CA ARG A 398 -46.12 24.42 -49.54
C ARG A 398 -46.96 25.40 -50.34
N GLU A 399 -48.18 25.68 -49.89
CA GLU A 399 -49.06 26.67 -50.54
C GLU A 399 -48.44 28.07 -50.53
N ARG A 400 -47.85 28.48 -49.40
CA ARG A 400 -47.21 29.80 -49.27
C ARG A 400 -45.91 29.93 -50.04
N ILE A 401 -45.12 28.85 -50.14
CA ILE A 401 -43.95 28.83 -51.03
C ILE A 401 -44.39 29.03 -52.47
N ALA A 402 -45.41 28.28 -52.93
CA ALA A 402 -45.92 28.42 -54.29
C ALA A 402 -46.48 29.82 -54.59
N GLU A 403 -47.08 30.49 -53.59
CA GLU A 403 -47.49 31.89 -53.70
C GLU A 403 -46.30 32.84 -53.81
N ALA A 404 -45.33 32.74 -52.89
CA ALA A 404 -44.14 33.57 -52.89
C ALA A 404 -43.32 33.41 -54.18
N GLU A 405 -43.28 32.21 -54.77
CA GLU A 405 -42.67 31.95 -56.08
C GLU A 405 -43.40 32.67 -57.22
N ARG A 406 -44.75 32.66 -57.23
CA ARG A 406 -45.56 33.36 -58.23
C ARG A 406 -45.38 34.88 -58.16
N GLU A 407 -45.31 35.43 -56.95
CA GLU A 407 -45.18 36.88 -56.72
C GLU A 407 -43.72 37.38 -56.72
N GLY A 408 -42.73 36.46 -56.79
CA GLY A 408 -41.31 36.79 -56.87
C GLY A 408 -40.66 37.19 -55.54
N TRP A 409 -41.23 36.81 -54.40
CA TRP A 409 -40.70 37.11 -53.06
C TRP A 409 -39.60 36.13 -52.63
N LEU A 410 -38.43 36.22 -53.26
CA LEU A 410 -37.35 35.23 -53.10
C LEU A 410 -36.88 35.04 -51.65
N GLY A 411 -36.81 36.11 -50.85
CA GLY A 411 -36.43 36.00 -49.43
C GLY A 411 -37.46 35.27 -48.56
N GLU A 412 -38.74 35.34 -48.94
CA GLU A 412 -39.81 34.60 -48.27
C GLU A 412 -39.80 33.13 -48.67
N VAL A 413 -39.51 32.82 -49.93
CA VAL A 413 -39.30 31.44 -50.41
C VAL A 413 -38.19 30.75 -49.59
N GLU A 414 -37.05 31.41 -49.38
CA GLU A 414 -35.94 30.86 -48.60
C GLU A 414 -36.37 30.57 -47.14
N GLY A 415 -37.00 31.55 -46.48
CA GLY A 415 -37.46 31.40 -45.11
C GLY A 415 -38.53 30.32 -44.94
N LEU A 416 -39.52 30.26 -45.83
CA LEU A 416 -40.57 29.24 -45.79
C LEU A 416 -40.01 27.84 -46.06
N SER A 417 -39.07 27.71 -47.01
CA SER A 417 -38.41 26.43 -47.33
C SER A 417 -37.67 25.83 -46.14
N VAL A 418 -37.00 26.65 -45.33
CA VAL A 418 -36.34 26.18 -44.08
C VAL A 418 -37.38 25.66 -43.07
N SER A 419 -38.54 26.31 -42.99
CA SER A 419 -39.62 25.86 -42.09
C SER A 419 -40.24 24.56 -42.58
N LEU A 420 -40.39 24.40 -43.89
CA LEU A 420 -40.94 23.21 -44.52
C LEU A 420 -40.04 22.00 -44.25
N ALA A 421 -38.73 22.15 -44.48
CA ALA A 421 -37.75 21.10 -44.18
C ALA A 421 -37.79 20.67 -42.71
N ALA A 422 -37.87 21.63 -41.78
CA ALA A 422 -37.98 21.34 -40.36
C ALA A 422 -39.29 20.60 -40.01
N ALA A 423 -40.42 20.98 -40.60
CA ALA A 423 -41.70 20.30 -40.39
C ALA A 423 -41.65 18.84 -40.92
N GLU A 424 -41.08 18.63 -42.11
CA GLU A 424 -40.91 17.30 -42.71
C GLU A 424 -39.96 16.41 -41.89
N GLU A 425 -38.89 16.98 -41.35
CA GLU A 425 -37.98 16.27 -40.46
C GLU A 425 -38.70 15.80 -39.19
N LYS A 426 -39.50 16.67 -38.54
CA LYS A 426 -40.26 16.30 -37.34
C LYS A 426 -41.29 15.20 -37.62
N ILE A 427 -41.97 15.26 -38.77
CA ILE A 427 -42.88 14.19 -39.21
C ILE A 427 -42.11 12.86 -39.36
N THR A 428 -40.96 12.89 -40.03
CA THR A 428 -40.12 11.70 -40.23
C THR A 428 -39.65 11.11 -38.90
N GLN A 429 -39.21 11.95 -37.95
CA GLN A 429 -38.82 11.51 -36.61
C GLN A 429 -39.97 10.83 -35.86
N LEU A 430 -41.21 11.30 -36.02
CA LEU A 430 -42.39 10.66 -35.42
C LEU A 430 -42.64 9.27 -36.00
N PHE A 431 -42.50 9.10 -37.32
CA PHE A 431 -42.62 7.79 -37.96
C PHE A 431 -41.55 6.81 -37.47
N SER A 432 -40.27 7.21 -37.49
CA SER A 432 -39.18 6.33 -37.04
C SER A 432 -39.29 5.94 -35.57
N ARG A 433 -39.84 6.83 -34.72
CA ARG A 433 -40.12 6.52 -33.31
C ARG A 433 -41.27 5.53 -33.14
N GLN A 434 -42.32 5.65 -33.96
CA GLN A 434 -43.44 4.72 -33.96
C GLN A 434 -42.98 3.32 -34.41
N GLU A 435 -42.23 3.23 -35.52
CA GLU A 435 -41.65 1.97 -36.01
C GLU A 435 -40.74 1.30 -34.98
N ARG A 436 -39.93 2.08 -34.25
CA ARG A 436 -39.10 1.55 -33.15
C ARG A 436 -39.93 1.04 -31.98
N ARG A 437 -41.05 1.67 -31.65
CA ARG A 437 -41.96 1.21 -30.59
C ARG A 437 -42.70 -0.06 -30.98
N ASP A 438 -43.06 -0.18 -32.25
CA ASP A 438 -43.74 -1.35 -32.80
C ASP A 438 -42.75 -2.49 -33.12
N SER A 439 -41.44 -2.27 -32.92
CA SER A 439 -40.40 -3.27 -33.09
C SER A 439 -40.41 -4.29 -31.94
N PRO A 440 -40.27 -5.60 -32.23
CA PRO A 440 -40.20 -6.65 -31.21
C PRO A 440 -38.97 -6.56 -30.28
N VAL A 441 -38.05 -5.62 -30.53
CA VAL A 441 -36.81 -5.41 -29.75
C VAL A 441 -36.92 -4.17 -28.83
N PHE A 442 -38.09 -3.52 -28.72
CA PHE A 442 -38.26 -2.37 -27.84
C PHE A 442 -38.38 -2.77 -26.37
N LEU A 443 -37.25 -2.77 -25.66
CA LEU A 443 -37.13 -3.20 -24.25
C LEU A 443 -37.51 -2.13 -23.21
N GLY A 444 -37.89 -0.92 -23.63
CA GLY A 444 -38.17 0.21 -22.71
C GLY A 444 -36.94 0.74 -21.98
N VAL A 445 -37.15 1.63 -21.00
CA VAL A 445 -36.09 2.09 -20.07
C VAL A 445 -36.11 1.16 -18.86
N PRO A 446 -35.00 0.46 -18.55
CA PRO A 446 -34.97 -0.47 -17.43
C PRO A 446 -35.07 0.27 -16.09
N SER A 447 -35.85 -0.29 -15.17
CA SER A 447 -35.88 0.13 -13.77
C SER A 447 -34.57 -0.24 -13.06
N ILE A 448 -34.27 0.43 -11.95
CA ILE A 448 -33.07 0.13 -11.14
C ILE A 448 -33.07 -1.31 -10.65
N ASP A 449 -34.24 -1.87 -10.32
CA ASP A 449 -34.39 -3.26 -9.89
C ASP A 449 -34.08 -4.25 -11.03
N GLN A 450 -34.21 -3.84 -12.30
CA GLN A 450 -33.83 -4.63 -13.47
C GLN A 450 -32.34 -4.54 -13.81
N LEU A 451 -31.59 -3.60 -13.20
CA LEU A 451 -30.15 -3.44 -13.37
C LEU A 451 -29.33 -4.18 -12.30
N ALA A 452 -29.96 -4.49 -11.15
CA ALA A 452 -29.33 -5.25 -10.09
C ALA A 452 -29.40 -6.75 -10.42
N ALA A 453 -28.24 -7.39 -10.65
CA ALA A 453 -28.15 -8.84 -10.67
C ALA A 453 -28.04 -9.34 -9.22
N ASP A 454 -28.96 -10.20 -8.79
CA ASP A 454 -28.85 -10.91 -7.51
C ASP A 454 -27.65 -11.88 -7.58
N ILE A 455 -26.55 -11.50 -6.94
CA ILE A 455 -25.38 -12.37 -6.74
C ILE A 455 -25.61 -13.16 -5.44
N SER A 456 -26.65 -13.99 -5.38
CA SER A 456 -26.93 -14.81 -4.18
C SER A 456 -26.98 -16.32 -4.39
N ASP A 457 -26.75 -16.85 -5.61
CA ASP A 457 -26.85 -18.30 -5.87
C ASP A 457 -25.61 -18.90 -6.56
N THR A 458 -24.41 -18.67 -6.05
CA THR A 458 -23.24 -19.50 -6.41
C THR A 458 -22.31 -19.73 -5.23
N GLU A 459 -22.73 -20.49 -4.22
CA GLU A 459 -21.79 -21.20 -3.34
C GLU A 459 -22.46 -22.35 -2.53
N GLU A 460 -23.15 -23.27 -3.20
CA GLU A 460 -23.41 -24.60 -2.64
C GLU A 460 -23.38 -25.65 -3.75
N SER A 461 -22.17 -26.13 -4.10
CA SER A 461 -21.90 -27.43 -4.74
C SER A 461 -20.41 -27.57 -5.05
N SER A 462 -19.65 -28.25 -4.18
CA SER A 462 -18.65 -29.28 -4.53
C SER A 462 -17.65 -29.49 -3.37
N ILE A 463 -17.84 -30.64 -2.70
CA ILE A 463 -16.88 -31.60 -2.11
C ILE A 463 -15.51 -31.06 -1.63
#